data_AF-A0A534UGS6-F1
#
_entry.id   AF-A0A534UGS6-F1
#
_cell.length_a   1.000
_cell.length_b   1.000
_cell.length_c   1.000
_cell.angle_alpha   90.00
_cell.angle_beta   90.00
_cell.angle_gamma   90.00
#
_symmetry.space_group_name_H-M   'P 1'
#
loop_
_entity.id
_entity.type
_entity.pdbx_description
1 polymer ?
#
loop_
_entity_poly.entity_id
_entity_poly.type
_entity_poly.pdbx_seq_one_letter_code
_entity_poly.pdbx_strand_id
1 'polypeptide(L)'
;MPQPDGYLERYHGRQEGTERTPGNANAFRHGLATVQRRRAAGELTAEEHDIRADILSGLISDKGGEQQIGTAERILAEVISSDVALLVTFNQAIDGVLKNNQKARQNPKALAQLDGYKRGLVNSLTGNLQRFGFEKTAKVETLQEIIDGMGEGPGSG
;
A
#
# COMPACT_ATOMS: atom_id res chain seq x y z
N MET A 1 12.54 -65.70 34.50
CA MET A 1 12.22 -65.64 33.05
C MET A 1 11.29 -66.81 32.73
N PRO A 2 10.26 -66.64 31.87
CA PRO A 2 10.40 -66.07 30.53
C PRO A 2 9.36 -64.97 30.13
N GLN A 3 9.77 -64.14 29.16
CA GLN A 3 8.90 -63.39 28.23
C GLN A 3 8.47 -64.34 27.07
N PRO A 4 7.53 -64.00 26.16
CA PRO A 4 7.95 -63.29 24.93
C PRO A 4 6.91 -62.40 24.21
N ASP A 5 7.46 -61.47 23.40
CA ASP A 5 7.12 -61.04 22.02
C ASP A 5 5.69 -60.60 21.65
N GLY A 6 5.43 -59.53 20.89
CA GLY A 6 6.21 -58.58 20.09
C GLY A 6 5.24 -57.41 19.78
N TYR A 7 5.68 -56.19 19.47
CA TYR A 7 6.22 -55.80 18.18
C TYR A 7 7.13 -54.57 18.35
N LEU A 8 8.37 -54.70 17.87
CA LEU A 8 9.27 -53.60 17.54
C LEU A 8 8.94 -53.08 16.13
N GLU A 9 8.57 -51.82 16.00
CA GLU A 9 9.02 -50.94 14.90
C GLU A 9 8.68 -49.48 15.24
N ARG A 10 9.61 -48.68 15.79
CA ARG A 10 10.63 -47.87 15.08
C ARG A 10 10.04 -47.00 13.96
N TYR A 11 9.78 -45.73 14.22
CA TYR A 11 10.72 -44.62 13.99
C TYR A 11 10.04 -43.25 14.15
N HIS A 12 10.83 -42.32 14.64
CA HIS A 12 10.58 -40.89 14.75
C HIS A 12 9.99 -40.26 13.48
N GLY A 13 8.96 -39.43 13.67
CA GLY A 13 8.37 -38.61 12.62
C GLY A 13 7.75 -37.34 13.20
N ARG A 14 8.62 -36.37 13.49
CA ARG A 14 8.40 -34.92 13.30
C ARG A 14 7.41 -34.19 14.22
N GLN A 15 7.99 -33.40 15.13
CA GLN A 15 7.43 -32.10 15.53
C GLN A 15 7.23 -31.24 14.28
N GLU A 16 6.07 -30.61 14.12
CA GLU A 16 5.79 -29.41 13.33
C GLU A 16 4.25 -29.25 13.39
N GLY A 17 3.68 -28.39 14.23
CA GLY A 17 3.76 -26.96 14.01
C GLY A 17 2.83 -26.53 12.88
N THR A 18 1.51 -26.77 12.99
CA THR A 18 0.51 -26.23 12.05
C THR A 18 -0.64 -25.64 12.88
N GLU A 19 -1.03 -24.39 12.76
CA GLU A 19 -0.57 -23.25 11.97
C GLU A 19 -1.20 -22.03 12.64
N ARG A 20 -0.55 -21.47 13.67
CA ARG A 20 -0.90 -20.13 14.12
C ARG A 20 -0.27 -19.16 13.12
N THR A 21 -1.05 -18.60 12.19
CA THR A 21 -1.12 -17.12 12.02
C THR A 21 -2.16 -16.65 10.99
N PRO A 22 -3.30 -16.08 11.47
CA PRO A 22 -4.03 -15.03 10.77
C PRO A 22 -3.27 -13.67 10.77
N GLY A 23 -1.94 -13.70 10.81
CA GLY A 23 -1.08 -12.60 11.28
C GLY A 23 -0.79 -11.51 10.24
N ASN A 24 -0.87 -11.81 8.94
CA ASN A 24 -0.48 -10.86 7.88
C ASN A 24 -1.60 -9.85 7.59
N ALA A 25 -2.80 -10.32 7.23
CA ALA A 25 -3.88 -9.43 6.78
C ALA A 25 -4.49 -8.64 7.95
N ASN A 26 -4.53 -9.22 9.15
CA ASN A 26 -4.97 -8.51 10.35
C ASN A 26 -3.96 -7.43 10.75
N ALA A 27 -2.65 -7.72 10.71
CA ALA A 27 -1.63 -6.71 10.99
C ALA A 27 -1.68 -5.57 9.98
N PHE A 28 -1.88 -5.85 8.70
CA PHE A 28 -2.05 -4.81 7.68
C PHE A 28 -3.29 -3.95 7.95
N ARG A 29 -4.45 -4.56 8.21
CA ARG A 29 -5.69 -3.82 8.56
C ARG A 29 -5.54 -2.99 9.84
N HIS A 30 -4.87 -3.52 10.85
CA HIS A 30 -4.58 -2.78 12.09
C HIS A 30 -3.58 -1.63 11.85
N GLY A 31 -2.58 -1.84 10.99
CA GLY A 31 -1.66 -0.80 10.52
C GLY A 31 -2.41 0.33 9.83
N LEU A 32 -3.28 0.00 8.87
CA LEU A 32 -4.15 0.98 8.19
C LEU A 32 -5.01 1.76 9.17
N ALA A 33 -5.68 1.08 10.10
CA ALA A 33 -6.51 1.74 11.12
C ALA A 33 -5.68 2.63 12.06
N THR A 34 -4.40 2.33 12.25
CA THR A 34 -3.49 3.16 13.04
C THR A 34 -3.06 4.39 12.25
N VAL A 35 -2.66 4.24 10.99
CA VAL A 35 -2.35 5.37 10.08
C VAL A 35 -3.55 6.30 9.95
N GLN A 36 -4.76 5.77 9.75
CA GLN A 36 -5.99 6.56 9.66
C GLN A 36 -6.29 7.32 10.96
N ARG A 37 -6.09 6.69 12.12
CA ARG A 37 -6.29 7.35 13.42
C ARG A 37 -5.28 8.46 13.69
N ARG A 38 -3.99 8.21 13.45
CA ARG A 38 -2.94 9.23 13.58
C ARG A 38 -3.24 10.45 12.72
N ARG A 39 -3.70 10.22 11.48
CA ARG A 39 -4.13 11.31 10.58
C ARG A 39 -5.31 12.11 11.15
N ALA A 40 -6.34 11.43 11.66
CA ALA A 40 -7.48 12.12 12.29
C ALA A 40 -7.05 12.97 13.51
N ALA A 41 -5.96 12.58 14.18
CA ALA A 41 -5.35 13.32 15.27
C ALA A 41 -4.31 14.37 14.82
N GLY A 42 -4.00 14.47 13.52
CA GLY A 42 -2.98 15.39 12.98
C GLY A 42 -1.53 14.94 13.20
N GLU A 43 -1.30 13.69 13.61
CA GLU A 43 0.02 13.13 13.87
C GLU A 43 0.62 12.55 12.59
N LEU A 44 1.39 13.37 11.87
CA LEU A 44 2.19 12.91 10.72
C LEU A 44 3.59 12.48 11.18
N THR A 45 4.11 11.42 10.57
CA THR A 45 5.53 11.07 10.61
C THR A 45 6.35 12.13 9.87
N ALA A 46 7.66 12.17 10.13
CA ALA A 46 8.57 13.09 9.43
C ALA A 46 8.54 12.86 7.91
N GLU A 47 8.55 11.59 7.47
CA GLU A 47 8.46 11.24 6.05
C GLU A 47 7.13 11.68 5.41
N GLU A 48 5.99 11.48 6.09
CA GLU A 48 4.69 11.98 5.62
C GLU A 48 4.68 13.51 5.53
N HIS A 49 5.36 14.20 6.45
CA HIS A 49 5.49 15.65 6.42
C HIS A 49 6.32 16.14 5.24
N ASP A 50 7.46 15.50 4.98
CA ASP A 50 8.37 15.86 3.89
C ASP A 50 7.70 15.63 2.53
N ILE A 51 7.07 14.47 2.31
CA ILE A 51 6.30 14.19 1.08
C ILE A 51 5.21 15.24 0.88
N ARG A 52 4.47 15.58 1.94
CA ARG A 52 3.42 16.58 1.85
C ARG A 52 3.99 17.96 1.46
N ALA A 53 5.10 18.37 2.06
CA ALA A 53 5.73 19.65 1.78
C ALA A 53 6.22 19.72 0.32
N ASP A 54 6.88 18.67 -0.16
CA ASP A 54 7.39 18.58 -1.54
C ASP A 54 6.26 18.67 -2.57
N ILE A 55 5.19 17.89 -2.38
CA ILE A 55 4.03 17.88 -3.28
C ILE A 55 3.31 19.23 -3.25
N LEU A 56 3.13 19.81 -2.06
CA LEU A 56 2.50 21.12 -1.91
C LEU A 56 3.31 22.19 -2.68
N SER A 57 4.63 22.23 -2.49
CA SER A 57 5.53 23.14 -3.19
C SER A 57 5.44 22.97 -4.71
N GLY A 58 5.37 21.73 -5.20
CA GLY A 58 5.20 21.43 -6.62
C GLY A 58 3.88 21.98 -7.18
N LEU A 59 2.75 21.70 -6.52
CA LEU A 59 1.43 22.17 -6.95
C LEU A 59 1.31 23.69 -6.98
N ILE A 60 1.92 24.38 -6.01
CA ILE A 60 1.97 25.85 -5.98
C ILE A 60 2.82 26.37 -7.13
N SER A 61 3.96 25.72 -7.41
CA SER A 61 4.84 26.09 -8.52
C SER A 61 4.14 25.90 -9.88
N ASP A 62 3.39 24.82 -10.05
CA ASP A 62 2.58 24.55 -11.25
C ASP A 62 1.52 25.63 -11.51
N LYS A 63 1.06 26.31 -10.46
CA LYS A 63 0.13 27.45 -10.54
C LYS A 63 0.81 28.81 -10.73
N GLY A 64 2.14 28.85 -10.83
CA GLY A 64 2.90 30.09 -10.98
C GLY A 64 3.35 30.72 -9.66
N GLY A 65 3.28 30.00 -8.55
CA GLY A 65 3.78 30.43 -7.24
C GLY A 65 2.70 31.00 -6.31
N GLU A 66 3.08 31.25 -5.05
CA GLU A 66 2.19 31.67 -3.96
C GLU A 66 1.35 32.91 -4.26
N GLN A 67 1.89 33.83 -5.07
CA GLN A 67 1.20 35.08 -5.42
C GLN A 67 0.05 34.87 -6.42
N GLN A 68 0.05 33.73 -7.12
CA GLN A 68 -0.89 33.43 -8.20
C GLN A 68 -2.04 32.51 -7.76
N ILE A 69 -1.98 31.95 -6.55
CA ILE A 69 -3.02 31.02 -6.06
C ILE A 69 -3.98 31.72 -5.11
N GLY A 70 -5.27 31.42 -5.26
CA GLY A 70 -6.28 31.84 -4.29
C GLY A 70 -6.25 30.97 -3.02
N THR A 71 -6.87 31.46 -1.94
CA THR A 71 -6.99 30.70 -0.68
C THR A 71 -7.66 29.33 -0.86
N ALA A 72 -8.71 29.25 -1.69
CA ALA A 72 -9.39 27.98 -1.94
C ALA A 72 -8.48 26.97 -2.68
N GLU A 73 -7.68 27.45 -3.63
CA GLU A 73 -6.70 26.62 -4.34
C GLU A 73 -5.59 26.18 -3.38
N ARG A 74 -5.10 27.06 -2.52
CA ARG A 74 -4.13 26.71 -1.47
C ARG A 74 -4.64 25.56 -0.60
N ILE A 75 -5.87 25.66 -0.11
CA ILE A 75 -6.49 24.61 0.70
C ILE A 75 -6.62 23.31 -0.10
N LEU A 76 -7.01 23.39 -1.38
CA LEU A 76 -7.10 22.22 -2.24
C LEU A 76 -5.73 21.56 -2.47
N ALA A 77 -4.66 22.34 -2.66
CA ALA A 77 -3.29 21.83 -2.78
C ALA A 77 -2.84 21.13 -1.48
N GLU A 78 -3.19 21.68 -0.31
CA GLU A 78 -2.90 21.07 0.99
C GLU A 78 -3.66 19.74 1.20
N VAL A 79 -4.91 19.65 0.72
CA VAL A 79 -5.68 18.41 0.72
C VAL A 79 -5.04 17.36 -0.21
N ILE A 80 -4.69 17.75 -1.44
CA ILE A 80 -4.06 16.85 -2.42
C ILE A 80 -2.72 16.33 -1.88
N SER A 81 -1.84 17.22 -1.42
CA SER A 81 -0.53 16.83 -0.88
C SER A 81 -0.65 15.89 0.33
N SER A 82 -1.62 16.14 1.22
CA SER A 82 -1.89 15.26 2.36
C SER A 82 -2.41 13.88 1.93
N ASP A 83 -3.27 13.82 0.91
CA ASP A 83 -3.76 12.56 0.36
C ASP A 83 -2.66 11.79 -0.40
N VAL A 84 -1.73 12.48 -1.07
CA VAL A 84 -0.57 11.84 -1.71
C VAL A 84 0.37 11.23 -0.67
N ALA A 85 0.70 11.93 0.42
CA ALA A 85 1.52 11.38 1.49
C ALA A 85 0.92 10.10 2.09
N LEU A 86 -0.42 10.07 2.25
CA LEU A 86 -1.13 8.87 2.69
C LEU A 86 -1.05 7.73 1.65
N LEU A 87 -1.19 8.05 0.37
CA LEU A 87 -1.11 7.06 -0.70
C LEU A 87 0.29 6.43 -0.76
N VAL A 88 1.36 7.21 -0.57
CA VAL A 88 2.74 6.69 -0.49
C VAL A 88 2.87 5.74 0.69
N THR A 89 2.38 6.12 1.87
CA THR A 89 2.39 5.25 3.07
C THR A 89 1.64 3.93 2.83
N PHE A 90 0.48 3.97 2.15
CA PHE A 90 -0.24 2.76 1.77
C PHE A 90 0.53 1.89 0.79
N ASN A 91 1.15 2.49 -0.23
CA ASN A 91 1.95 1.75 -1.21
C ASN A 91 3.16 1.08 -0.55
N GLN A 92 3.87 1.76 0.34
CA GLN A 92 4.98 1.16 1.11
C GLN A 92 4.53 -0.01 1.99
N ALA A 93 3.39 0.11 2.65
CA ALA A 93 2.82 -0.98 3.45
C ALA A 93 2.42 -2.18 2.59
N ILE A 94 1.82 -1.94 1.42
CA ILE A 94 1.49 -2.98 0.42
C ILE A 94 2.77 -3.65 -0.07
N ASP A 95 3.79 -2.88 -0.43
CA ASP A 95 5.09 -3.41 -0.86
C ASP A 95 5.72 -4.29 0.23
N GLY A 96 5.62 -3.87 1.49
CA GLY A 96 6.04 -4.68 2.63
C GLY A 96 5.29 -6.00 2.72
N VAL A 97 3.97 -6.00 2.52
CA VAL A 97 3.16 -7.24 2.49
C VAL A 97 3.60 -8.14 1.33
N LEU A 98 3.77 -7.59 0.13
CA LEU A 98 4.12 -8.35 -1.07
C LEU A 98 5.55 -8.90 -1.03
N LYS A 99 6.51 -8.14 -0.49
CA LYS A 99 7.89 -8.60 -0.26
C LYS A 99 7.96 -9.77 0.72
N ASN A 100 7.14 -9.73 1.78
CA ASN A 100 7.16 -10.74 2.84
C ASN A 100 6.18 -11.90 2.61
N ASN A 101 5.31 -11.83 1.60
CA ASN A 101 4.31 -12.85 1.31
C ASN A 101 4.19 -13.11 -0.20
N GLN A 102 5.08 -13.97 -0.70
CA GLN A 102 5.10 -14.37 -2.11
C GLN A 102 3.77 -15.02 -2.55
N LYS A 103 3.08 -15.73 -1.65
CA LYS A 103 1.76 -16.32 -1.96
C LYS A 103 0.71 -15.25 -2.24
N ALA A 104 0.73 -14.13 -1.50
CA ALA A 104 -0.15 -13.00 -1.76
C ALA A 104 0.21 -12.32 -3.10
N ARG A 105 1.51 -12.19 -3.39
CA ARG A 105 2.01 -11.60 -4.64
C ARG A 105 1.56 -12.36 -5.89
N GLN A 106 1.40 -13.68 -5.80
CA GLN A 106 0.97 -14.53 -6.91
C GLN A 106 -0.55 -14.77 -6.97
N ASN A 107 -1.32 -14.18 -6.05
CA ASN A 107 -2.75 -14.41 -5.95
C ASN A 107 -3.54 -13.18 -6.43
N PRO A 108 -4.18 -13.23 -7.62
CA PRO A 108 -4.91 -12.09 -8.18
C PRO A 108 -6.01 -11.54 -7.26
N LYS A 109 -6.66 -12.41 -6.46
CA LYS A 109 -7.68 -11.96 -5.49
C LYS A 109 -7.07 -11.16 -4.34
N ALA A 110 -5.89 -11.58 -3.87
CA ALA A 110 -5.17 -10.84 -2.83
C ALA A 110 -4.68 -9.48 -3.34
N LEU A 111 -4.15 -9.43 -4.57
CA LEU A 111 -3.76 -8.18 -5.23
C LEU A 111 -4.95 -7.24 -5.40
N ALA A 112 -6.08 -7.73 -5.92
CA ALA A 112 -7.30 -6.93 -6.08
C ALA A 112 -7.84 -6.39 -4.74
N GLN A 113 -7.69 -7.16 -3.66
CA GLN A 113 -8.04 -6.71 -2.32
C GLN A 113 -7.11 -5.59 -1.84
N LEU A 114 -5.80 -5.71 -2.09
CA LEU A 114 -4.81 -4.68 -1.75
C LEU A 114 -5.06 -3.38 -2.52
N ASP A 115 -5.37 -3.47 -3.82
CA ASP A 115 -5.81 -2.33 -4.63
C ASP A 115 -7.10 -1.69 -4.08
N GLY A 116 -8.01 -2.52 -3.56
CA GLY A 116 -9.25 -2.07 -2.93
C GLY A 116 -9.03 -1.10 -1.77
N TYR A 117 -7.95 -1.27 -0.98
CA TYR A 117 -7.67 -0.39 0.15
C TYR A 117 -7.27 1.03 -0.26
N LYS A 118 -6.61 1.21 -1.41
CA LYS A 118 -6.21 2.54 -1.91
C LYS A 118 -7.20 3.18 -2.88
N ARG A 119 -8.15 2.40 -3.43
CA ARG A 119 -9.08 2.86 -4.48
C ARG A 119 -9.87 4.12 -4.12
N GLY A 120 -10.41 4.19 -2.89
CA GLY A 120 -11.15 5.38 -2.44
C GLY A 120 -10.30 6.64 -2.42
N LEU A 121 -9.06 6.53 -1.95
CA LEU A 121 -8.09 7.62 -1.91
C LEU A 121 -7.66 8.05 -3.31
N VAL A 122 -7.37 7.09 -4.19
CA VAL A 122 -7.03 7.35 -5.59
C VAL A 122 -8.16 8.09 -6.31
N ASN A 123 -9.42 7.67 -6.12
CA ASN A 123 -10.56 8.33 -6.73
C ASN A 123 -10.73 9.78 -6.23
N SER A 124 -10.54 9.99 -4.92
CA SER A 124 -10.56 11.33 -4.31
C SER A 124 -9.46 12.23 -4.89
N LEU A 125 -8.23 11.71 -4.96
CA LEU A 125 -7.08 12.40 -5.54
C LEU A 125 -7.31 12.79 -6.99
N THR A 126 -7.81 11.86 -7.82
CA THR A 126 -8.15 12.15 -9.22
C THR A 126 -9.15 13.29 -9.33
N GLY A 127 -10.23 13.26 -8.54
CA GLY A 127 -11.23 14.33 -8.55
C GLY A 127 -10.68 15.67 -8.05
N ASN A 128 -9.80 15.66 -7.04
CA ASN A 128 -9.19 16.88 -6.51
C ASN A 128 -8.16 17.48 -7.48
N LEU A 129 -7.36 16.66 -8.16
CA LEU A 129 -6.44 17.10 -9.21
C LEU A 129 -7.21 17.73 -10.38
N GLN A 130 -8.34 17.16 -10.79
CA GLN A 130 -9.22 17.76 -11.80
C GLN A 130 -9.75 19.12 -11.37
N ARG A 131 -10.24 19.25 -10.12
CA ARG A 131 -10.67 20.54 -9.55
C ARG A 131 -9.52 21.55 -9.45
N PHE A 132 -8.30 21.05 -9.27
CA PHE A 132 -7.10 21.87 -9.24
C PHE A 132 -6.65 22.31 -10.63
N GLY A 133 -7.20 21.76 -11.71
CA GLY A 133 -6.93 22.16 -13.10
C GLY A 133 -6.22 21.11 -13.95
N PHE A 134 -5.97 19.90 -13.41
CA PHE A 134 -5.39 18.81 -14.18
C PHE A 134 -6.49 18.04 -14.92
N GLU A 135 -6.75 18.43 -16.17
CA GLU A 135 -7.86 17.90 -16.99
C GLU A 135 -7.77 16.39 -17.25
N LYS A 136 -6.55 15.83 -17.29
CA LYS A 136 -6.30 14.41 -17.52
C LYS A 136 -5.41 13.84 -16.44
N THR A 137 -5.91 12.84 -15.75
CA THR A 137 -5.12 12.00 -14.85
C THR A 137 -4.85 10.67 -15.56
N ALA A 138 -3.62 10.17 -15.44
CA ALA A 138 -3.26 8.88 -16.00
C ALA A 138 -4.08 7.76 -15.34
N LYS A 139 -4.31 6.66 -16.08
CA LYS A 139 -4.86 5.44 -15.50
C LYS A 139 -3.93 4.97 -14.38
N VAL A 140 -4.50 4.68 -13.21
CA VAL A 140 -3.76 4.04 -12.13
C VAL A 140 -3.71 2.54 -12.39
N GLU A 141 -2.50 2.02 -12.53
CA GLU A 141 -2.26 0.59 -12.72
C GLU A 141 -2.60 -0.19 -11.45
N THR A 142 -3.21 -1.36 -11.65
CA THR A 142 -3.43 -2.35 -10.61
C THR A 142 -2.12 -3.04 -10.23
N LEU A 143 -2.06 -3.62 -9.03
CA LEU A 143 -0.89 -4.38 -8.61
C LEU A 143 -0.59 -5.56 -9.54
N GLN A 144 -1.62 -6.15 -10.15
CA GLN A 144 -1.47 -7.21 -11.13
C GLN A 144 -0.77 -6.67 -12.40
N GLU A 145 -1.26 -5.56 -12.96
CA GLU A 145 -0.65 -4.93 -14.15
C GLU A 145 0.81 -4.52 -13.89
N ILE A 146 1.11 -3.95 -12.72
CA ILE A 146 2.47 -3.59 -12.32
C ILE A 146 3.38 -4.82 -12.25
N ILE A 147 2.89 -5.92 -11.68
CA ILE A 147 3.67 -7.17 -11.55
C ILE A 147 3.88 -7.83 -12.92
N ASP A 148 2.86 -7.84 -13.77
CA ASP A 148 2.93 -8.44 -15.11
C ASP A 148 3.91 -7.64 -16.00
N GLY A 149 3.87 -6.31 -15.92
CA GLY A 149 4.82 -5.43 -16.63
C GLY A 149 6.27 -5.57 -16.16
N MET A 150 6.52 -6.03 -14.92
CA MET A 150 7.87 -6.38 -14.46
C MET A 150 8.39 -7.71 -15.02
N GLY A 151 7.50 -8.58 -15.52
CA GLY A 151 7.84 -9.86 -16.14
C GLY A 151 8.22 -9.72 -17.62
N GLU A 152 7.73 -8.67 -18.28
CA GLU A 152 8.08 -8.32 -19.66
C GLU A 152 9.32 -7.41 -19.68
N GLY A 153 10.51 -8.03 -19.58
CA GLY A 153 11.75 -7.33 -19.92
C GLY A 153 11.79 -6.92 -21.41
N PRO A 154 12.61 -5.92 -21.80
CA PRO A 154 12.79 -5.56 -23.21
C PRO A 154 13.52 -6.69 -23.92
N GLY A 155 12.79 -7.64 -24.49
CA GLY A 155 13.39 -8.85 -25.02
C GLY A 155 12.44 -9.84 -25.67
N SER A 156 11.67 -9.39 -26.66
CA SER A 156 11.26 -10.25 -27.78
C SER A 156 10.74 -9.37 -28.92
N GLY A 157 11.66 -9.01 -29.81
CA GLY A 157 11.32 -8.71 -31.20
C GLY A 157 11.04 -9.97 -31.99
#